data_AF-A0A7C2TX84-F1
#
_entry.id   AF-A0A7C2TX84-F1
#
_cell.length_a   1.000
_cell.length_b   1.000
_cell.length_c   1.000
_cell.angle_alpha   90.00
_cell.angle_beta   90.00
_cell.angle_gamma   90.00
#
_symmetry.space_group_name_H-M   'P 1'
#
loop_
_entity.id
_entity.type
_entity.pdbx_description
1 polymer ?
#
loop_
_entity_poly.entity_id
_entity_poly.type
_entity_poly.pdbx_seq_one_letter_code
_entity_poly.pdbx_strand_id
1 'polypeptide(L)' 'MNNTPPPEPPDDERLISRCQAGDMQAFGVLVEKHKRRAYYTALGLVGSHDAALDVSQEAFVRA' A
#
# COMPACT_ATOMS: atom_id res chain seq x y z
N MET A 1 -5.96 34.12 -2.54
CA MET A 1 -5.31 32.86 -2.12
C MET A 1 -6.03 31.70 -2.80
N ASN A 2 -5.45 31.13 -3.86
CA ASN A 2 -6.02 29.94 -4.50
C ASN A 2 -5.68 28.72 -3.65
N ASN A 3 -6.63 28.28 -2.82
CA ASN A 3 -6.56 26.99 -2.15
C ASN A 3 -7.10 25.93 -3.11
N THR A 4 -6.27 25.50 -4.07
CA THR A 4 -6.53 24.27 -4.79
C THR A 4 -6.23 23.13 -3.80
N PRO A 5 -7.23 22.33 -3.37
CA PRO A 5 -6.93 21.16 -2.57
C PRO A 5 -5.99 20.25 -3.36
N PRO A 6 -5.00 19.60 -2.71
CA PRO A 6 -4.14 18.65 -3.39
C PRO A 6 -5.01 17.59 -4.07
N PRO A 7 -4.62 17.09 -5.26
CA PRO A 7 -5.40 16.09 -5.97
C PRO A 7 -5.66 14.91 -5.02
N GLU A 8 -6.93 14.59 -4.81
CA GLU A 8 -7.28 13.43 -4.01
C GLU A 8 -6.58 12.20 -4.60
N PRO A 9 -5.99 11.34 -3.76
CA PRO A 9 -5.30 10.17 -4.26
C PRO A 9 -6.29 9.35 -5.12
N PRO A 10 -5.84 8.82 -6.27
CA PRO A 10 -6.70 8.03 -7.14
C PRO A 10 -7.31 6.86 -6.38
N ASP A 11 -8.56 6.56 -6.71
CA ASP A 11 -9.29 5.43 -6.13
C ASP A 11 -8.52 4.11 -6.34
N ASP A 12 -8.67 3.18 -5.39
CA ASP A 12 -7.96 1.89 -5.42
C ASP A 12 -8.29 1.14 -6.71
N GLU A 13 -9.53 1.20 -7.18
CA GLU A 13 -9.95 0.55 -8.43
C GLU A 13 -9.16 1.08 -9.64
N ARG A 14 -8.91 2.39 -9.71
CA ARG A 14 -8.13 3.01 -10.78
C ARG A 14 -6.65 2.66 -10.68
N LEU A 15 -6.11 2.61 -9.46
CA LEU A 15 -4.73 2.18 -9.23
C LEU A 15 -4.54 0.70 -9.59
N ILE A 16 -5.48 -0.16 -9.22
CA ILE A 16 -5.47 -1.59 -9.55
C ILE A 16 -5.51 -1.79 -11.06
N SER A 17 -6.40 -1.10 -11.77
CA SER A 17 -6.46 -1.17 -13.24
C SER A 17 -5.14 -0.76 -13.91
N ARG A 18 -4.49 0.29 -13.39
CA ARG A 18 -3.15 0.71 -13.86
C ARG A 18 -2.07 -0.33 -13.53
N CYS A 19 -2.09 -0.92 -12.34
CA CYS A 19 -1.17 -2.00 -11.97
C CYS A 19 -1.30 -3.19 -12.92
N GLN A 20 -2.53 -3.60 -13.22
CA GLN A 20 -2.83 -4.67 -14.18
C GLN A 20 -2.33 -4.36 -15.59
N ALA A 21 -2.25 -3.07 -15.96
CA ALA A 21 -1.65 -2.60 -17.21
C ALA A 21 -0.11 -2.47 -17.17
N GLY A 22 0.54 -2.86 -16.06
CA GLY A 22 2.00 -2.83 -15.90
C GLY A 22 2.57 -1.55 -15.29
N ASP A 23 1.73 -0.66 -14.76
CA ASP A 23 2.16 0.60 -14.15
C ASP A 23 2.71 0.38 -12.72
N MET A 24 4.02 0.23 -12.59
CA MET A 24 4.68 0.07 -11.30
C MET A 24 4.53 1.27 -10.36
N GLN A 25 4.29 2.48 -10.88
CA GLN A 25 4.07 3.66 -10.03
C GLN A 25 2.71 3.56 -9.34
N ALA A 26 1.69 3.05 -10.03
CA ALA A 26 0.39 2.79 -9.41
C ALA A 26 0.48 1.76 -8.28
N PHE A 27 1.34 0.75 -8.43
CA PHE A 27 1.58 -0.25 -7.39
C PHE A 27 2.22 0.39 -6.15
N GLY A 28 3.24 1.23 -6.35
CA GLY A 28 3.87 1.99 -5.26
C GLY A 28 2.86 2.81 -4.44
N VAL A 29 1.87 3.44 -5.10
CA VAL A 29 0.81 4.19 -4.40
C VAL A 29 -0.08 3.26 -3.56
N LEU A 30 -0.44 2.09 -4.07
CA LEU A 30 -1.21 1.09 -3.31
C LEU A 30 -0.42 0.57 -2.11
N VAL A 31 0.86 0.26 -2.28
CA VAL A 31 1.74 -0.19 -1.19
C VAL A 31 1.82 0.88 -0.11
N GLU A 32 2.08 2.14 -0.47
CA GLU A 32 2.17 3.24 0.50
C GLU A 32 0.87 3.46 1.27
N LYS A 33 -0.28 3.30 0.60
CA LYS A 33 -1.61 3.40 1.23
C LYS A 33 -1.89 2.26 2.20
N HIS A 34 -1.47 1.03 1.87
CA HIS A 34 -1.82 -0.18 2.62
C HIS A 34 -0.76 -0.68 3.60
N LYS A 35 0.51 -0.23 3.49
CA LYS A 35 1.64 -0.74 4.30
C LYS A 35 1.38 -0.69 5.80
N ARG A 36 0.79 0.39 6.30
CA ARG A 36 0.52 0.56 7.74
C ARG A 36 -0.53 -0.43 8.23
N ARG A 37 -1.58 -0.65 7.44
CA ARG A 37 -2.64 -1.60 7.77
C ARG A 37 -2.11 -3.03 7.71
N ALA A 38 -1.38 -3.37 6.65
CA ALA A 38 -0.72 -4.67 6.51
C ALA A 38 0.21 -4.98 7.68
N TYR A 39 1.01 -3.99 8.11
CA TYR A 39 1.87 -4.11 9.28
C TYR A 39 1.10 -4.42 10.57
N TYR A 40 0.05 -3.67 10.89
CA TYR A 40 -0.73 -3.91 12.12
C TYR A 40 -1.50 -5.23 12.07
N THR A 41 -1.98 -5.64 10.89
CA THR A 41 -2.55 -6.97 10.69
C THR A 41 -1.51 -8.05 10.96
N ALA A 42 -0.31 -7.94 10.40
CA ALA A 42 0.78 -8.88 10.66
C ALA A 42 1.18 -8.90 12.15
N LEU A 43 1.26 -7.74 12.80
CA LEU A 43 1.58 -7.61 14.22
C LEU A 43 0.55 -8.32 15.10
N GLY A 44 -0.74 -8.19 14.79
CA GLY A 44 -1.79 -8.92 15.50
C GLY A 44 -1.70 -10.44 15.33
N LEU A 45 -1.14 -10.93 14.23
CA LEU A 45 -0.98 -12.37 13.95
C LEU A 45 0.26 -12.97 14.61
N VAL A 46 1.40 -12.27 14.55
CA VAL A 46 2.70 -12.81 14.97
C VAL A 46 3.16 -12.32 16.35
N GLY A 47 2.57 -11.23 16.86
CA GLY A 47 2.90 -10.65 18.18
C GLY A 47 4.31 -10.06 18.30
N SER A 48 5.10 -10.06 17.23
CA SER A 48 6.48 -9.56 17.17
C SER A 48 6.61 -8.48 16.12
N HIS A 49 7.22 -7.35 16.49
CA HIS A 49 7.43 -6.22 15.59
C HIS A 49 8.32 -6.59 14.39
N ASP A 50 9.39 -7.35 14.61
CA ASP A 50 10.35 -7.73 13.57
C ASP A 50 9.72 -8.71 12.57
N ALA A 51 9.02 -9.74 13.08
CA ALA A 51 8.32 -10.69 12.23
C ALA A 51 7.16 -10.03 11.47
N ALA A 52 6.47 -9.07 12.08
CA ALA A 52 5.40 -8.33 11.41
C ALA A 52 5.93 -7.47 10.26
N LEU A 53 7.10 -6.86 10.46
CA LEU A 53 7.77 -6.09 9.42
C LEU A 53 8.15 -6.99 8.24
N ASP A 54 8.77 -8.14 8.51
CA ASP A 54 9.17 -9.10 7.48
C ASP A 54 7.98 -9.64 6.68
N VAL A 55 6.95 -10.16 7.38
CA VAL A 55 5.74 -10.72 6.75
C VAL A 55 4.98 -9.66 5.94
N SER A 56 4.82 -8.45 6.48
CA SER A 56 4.10 -7.39 5.77
C SER A 56 4.85 -6.91 4.53
N GLN A 57 6.18 -6.88 4.55
CA GLN A 57 6.99 -6.57 3.38
C GLN A 57 6.92 -7.68 2.33
N GLU A 58 7.09 -8.93 2.74
CA GLU A 58 7.03 -10.08 1.84
C GLU A 58 5.67 -10.18 1.13
N ALA A 59 4.58 -9.83 1.82
CA ALA A 59 3.25 -9.78 1.23
C ALA A 59 3.14 -8.83 0.03
N PHE A 60 3.87 -7.70 0.03
CA PHE A 60 3.90 -6.78 -1.11
C PHE A 60 4.92 -7.19 -2.17
N VAL A 61 5.99 -7.91 -1.82
CA VAL A 61 6.97 -8.42 -2.80
C VAL A 61 6.39 -9.55 -3.64
N ARG A 62 5.46 -10.33 -3.09
CA ARG A 62 4.80 -11.45 -3.77
C ARG A 62 3.55 -11.06 -4.59
N ALA A 63 3.08 -9.82 -4.48
CA ALA A 63 1.88 -9.32 -5.15
C ALA A 63 2.15 -8.91 -6.61
#